data_AF-A0A2E2KL35-F1
#
_entry.id   AF-A0A2E2KL35-F1
#
_cell.length_a   1.000
_cell.length_b   1.000
_cell.length_c   1.000
_cell.angle_alpha   90.00
_cell.angle_beta   90.00
_cell.angle_gamma   90.00
#
_symmetry.space_group_name_H-M   'P 1'
#
loop_
_entity.id
_entity.type
_entity.pdbx_description
1 polymer ?
#
loop_
_entity_poly.entity_id
_entity_poly.type
_entity_poly.pdbx_seq_one_letter_code
_entity_poly.pdbx_strand_id
1 'polypeptide(L)'
;MQYAFVITKIDAFVTENAGEVFRLTLIDFRERNICLLGGVDQQINIQTVKSQVLPMVMLADQMELQPDDNVTIPATALVSVVPIAASAIKGVLDAGKAEEILQSLSLKAC
;
A
#
# COMPACT_ATOMS: atom_id res chain seq x y z
N MET A 1 2.82 15.51 1.68
CA MET A 1 3.01 14.64 2.84
C MET A 1 3.05 13.21 2.32
N GLN A 2 3.91 12.35 2.84
CA GLN A 2 3.96 10.95 2.44
C GLN A 2 3.26 10.09 3.48
N TYR A 3 2.49 9.11 3.02
CA TYR A 3 1.73 8.15 3.82
C TYR A 3 2.39 6.78 3.73
N ALA A 4 2.58 6.13 4.87
CA ALA A 4 3.16 4.79 4.95
C ALA A 4 2.10 3.77 5.37
N PHE A 5 2.18 2.59 4.77
CA PHE A 5 1.30 1.46 5.04
C PHE A 5 2.13 0.19 5.21
N VAL A 6 1.81 -0.63 6.22
CA VAL A 6 2.30 -2.02 6.28
C VAL A 6 1.21 -2.90 5.71
N ILE A 7 1.44 -3.42 4.50
CA ILE A 7 0.50 -4.28 3.79
C ILE A 7 0.76 -5.74 4.16
N THR A 8 -0.28 -6.43 4.62
CA THR A 8 -0.22 -7.81 5.11
C THR A 8 -0.86 -8.79 4.15
N LYS A 9 -1.83 -8.34 3.34
CA LYS A 9 -2.54 -9.19 2.37
C LYS A 9 -2.90 -8.43 1.09
N ILE A 10 -2.92 -9.13 -0.04
CA ILE A 10 -3.60 -8.71 -1.27
C ILE A 10 -4.94 -9.43 -1.29
N ASP A 11 -6.03 -8.68 -1.37
CA ASP A 11 -7.37 -9.24 -1.34
C ASP A 11 -7.91 -9.51 -2.75
N ALA A 12 -7.86 -8.50 -3.62
CA ALA A 12 -8.39 -8.61 -4.98
C ALA A 12 -7.63 -7.72 -5.96
N PHE A 13 -7.64 -8.12 -7.23
CA PHE A 13 -7.17 -7.29 -8.35
C PHE A 13 -8.22 -7.34 -9.46
N VAL A 14 -8.72 -6.16 -9.86
CA VAL A 14 -9.79 -6.02 -10.86
C VAL A 14 -9.35 -5.05 -11.94
N THR A 15 -9.72 -5.37 -13.18
CA THR A 15 -9.58 -4.48 -14.34
C THR A 15 -10.96 -4.02 -14.78
N GLU A 16 -11.17 -2.71 -14.86
CA GLU A 16 -12.43 -2.08 -15.26
C GLU A 16 -12.23 -1.35 -16.61
N ASN A 17 -13.33 -0.93 -17.25
CA ASN A 17 -13.32 -0.19 -18.52
C ASN A 17 -12.40 -0.82 -19.60
N ALA A 18 -12.59 -2.10 -19.88
CA ALA A 18 -11.78 -2.84 -20.86
C ALA A 18 -10.25 -2.85 -20.61
N GLY A 19 -9.83 -2.65 -19.35
CA GLY A 19 -8.41 -2.66 -18.96
C GLY A 19 -7.77 -1.29 -18.88
N GLU A 20 -8.56 -0.21 -18.93
CA GLU A 20 -8.06 1.16 -18.78
C GLU A 20 -7.88 1.56 -17.31
N VAL A 21 -8.65 0.94 -16.41
CA VAL A 21 -8.60 1.19 -14.97
C VAL A 21 -8.25 -0.09 -14.23
N PHE A 22 -7.29 0.00 -13.34
CA PHE A 22 -6.81 -1.07 -12.50
C PHE A 22 -7.11 -0.75 -11.05
N ARG A 23 -7.65 -1.73 -10.33
CA ARG A 23 -7.88 -1.65 -8.89
C ARG A 23 -7.19 -2.81 -8.19
N LEU A 24 -6.34 -2.49 -7.23
CA LEU A 24 -5.72 -3.45 -6.33
C LEU A 24 -6.21 -3.18 -4.91
N THR A 25 -6.96 -4.13 -4.35
CA THR A 25 -7.40 -4.08 -2.96
C THR A 25 -6.38 -4.78 -2.09
N LEU A 26 -5.83 -4.04 -1.14
CA LEU A 26 -4.83 -4.48 -0.18
C LEU A 26 -5.41 -4.39 1.23
N ILE A 27 -4.91 -5.21 2.15
CA ILE A 27 -5.22 -5.13 3.58
C ILE A 27 -3.96 -4.72 4.32
N ASP A 28 -4.07 -3.72 5.18
CA ASP A 28 -2.97 -3.30 6.04
C ASP A 28 -2.93 -4.07 7.38
N PHE A 29 -1.89 -3.84 8.17
CA PHE A 29 -1.73 -4.49 9.48
C PHE A 29 -2.82 -4.12 10.51
N ARG A 30 -3.64 -3.10 10.24
CA ARG A 30 -4.81 -2.72 11.04
C ARG A 30 -6.10 -3.32 10.49
N GLU A 31 -6.02 -4.25 9.52
CA GLU A 31 -7.15 -4.86 8.82
C GLU A 31 -8.00 -3.86 8.02
N ARG A 32 -7.43 -2.72 7.62
CA ARG A 32 -8.13 -1.72 6.78
C ARG A 32 -7.98 -2.06 5.32
N ASN A 33 -9.03 -1.80 4.53
CA ASN A 33 -8.93 -1.90 3.08
C ASN A 33 -8.21 -0.66 2.52
N ILE A 34 -7.15 -0.92 1.76
CA ILE A 34 -6.42 0.07 0.99
C ILE A 34 -6.67 -0.22 -0.49
N CYS A 35 -7.44 0.66 -1.12
CA CYS A 35 -7.79 0.58 -2.54
C CYS A 35 -6.78 1.39 -3.36
N LEU A 36 -5.87 0.72 -4.05
CA LEU A 36 -4.94 1.35 -4.99
C LEU A 36 -5.56 1.37 -6.39
N LEU A 37 -5.83 2.57 -6.89
CA LEU A 37 -6.30 2.81 -8.25
C LEU A 37 -5.11 3.11 -9.15
N GLY A 38 -5.19 2.69 -10.41
CA GLY A 38 -4.21 3.06 -11.43
C GLY A 38 -4.82 3.11 -12.81
N GLY A 39 -4.29 4.03 -13.63
CA GLY A 39 -4.52 4.02 -15.07
C GLY A 39 -3.53 3.09 -15.79
N VAL A 40 -3.55 3.13 -17.12
CA VAL A 40 -2.65 2.37 -18.00
C VAL A 40 -1.17 2.64 -17.69
N ASP A 41 -0.83 3.88 -17.35
CA ASP A 41 0.52 4.32 -16.98
C ASP A 41 1.00 3.74 -15.65
N GLN A 42 0.08 3.43 -14.73
CA GLN A 42 0.37 2.84 -13.42
C GLN A 42 0.29 1.31 -13.40
N GLN A 43 -0.04 0.68 -14.53
CA GLN A 43 -0.21 -0.78 -14.59
C GLN A 43 1.04 -1.54 -14.10
N ILE A 44 2.23 -1.09 -14.49
CA ILE A 44 3.50 -1.70 -14.07
C ILE A 44 3.68 -1.58 -12.56
N ASN A 45 3.37 -0.42 -11.98
CA ASN A 45 3.48 -0.19 -10.54
C ASN A 45 2.51 -1.09 -9.78
N ILE A 46 1.27 -1.21 -10.23
CA ILE A 46 0.27 -2.10 -9.62
C ILE A 46 0.69 -3.57 -9.70
N GLN A 47 1.22 -4.04 -10.84
CA GLN A 47 1.74 -5.41 -10.94
C GLN A 47 2.98 -5.61 -10.06
N THR A 48 3.82 -4.59 -9.92
CA THR A 48 4.99 -4.62 -9.04
C THR A 48 4.58 -4.77 -7.58
N VAL A 49 3.59 -4.00 -7.12
CA VAL A 49 3.01 -4.11 -5.77
C VAL A 49 2.38 -5.49 -5.56
N LYS A 50 1.60 -5.97 -6.53
CA LYS A 50 0.95 -7.29 -6.48
C LYS A 50 1.93 -8.46 -6.39
N SER A 51 3.14 -8.32 -6.95
CA SER A 51 4.16 -9.39 -6.96
C SER A 51 5.12 -9.36 -5.78
N GLN A 52 4.98 -8.41 -4.85
CA GLN A 52 5.84 -8.34 -3.66
C GLN A 52 5.57 -9.47 -2.69
N VAL A 53 6.62 -9.85 -1.96
CA VAL A 53 6.50 -10.74 -0.80
C VAL A 53 5.93 -9.95 0.38
N LEU A 54 4.87 -10.48 0.97
CA LEU A 54 4.20 -9.88 2.13
C LEU A 54 4.72 -10.47 3.46
N PRO A 55 4.67 -9.72 4.58
CA PRO A 55 4.22 -8.33 4.66
C PRO A 55 5.25 -7.36 4.05
N MET A 56 4.77 -6.24 3.51
CA MET A 56 5.61 -5.21 2.88
C MET A 56 5.27 -3.82 3.39
N VAL A 57 6.18 -2.87 3.19
CA VAL A 57 5.94 -1.44 3.43
C VAL A 57 5.71 -0.75 2.11
N MET A 58 4.59 -0.04 2.01
CA MET A 58 4.21 0.75 0.85
C MET A 58 4.11 2.22 1.25
N LEU A 59 4.59 3.11 0.40
CA LEU A 59 4.50 4.56 0.54
C LEU A 59 3.62 5.12 -0.58
N ALA A 60 2.77 6.08 -0.24
CA ALA A 60 1.98 6.87 -1.19
C ALA A 60 2.12 8.36 -0.86
N ASP A 61 2.16 9.23 -1.87
CA ASP A 61 2.19 10.69 -1.68
C ASP A 61 0.79 11.31 -1.54
N GLN A 62 -0.25 10.59 -1.95
CA GLN A 62 -1.65 10.99 -1.90
C GLN A 62 -2.51 9.85 -1.38
N MET A 63 -3.51 10.19 -0.56
CA MET A 63 -4.55 9.26 -0.15
C MET A 63 -5.83 10.01 0.18
N GLU A 64 -6.96 9.33 0.02
CA GLU A 64 -8.29 9.78 0.42
C GLU A 64 -8.83 8.82 1.48
N LEU A 65 -9.27 9.38 2.61
CA LEU A 65 -9.97 8.63 3.64
C LEU A 65 -11.43 8.47 3.23
N GLN A 66 -11.88 7.22 3.20
CA GLN A 66 -13.28 6.87 2.97
C GLN A 66 -14.01 6.72 4.31
N PRO A 67 -15.35 6.67 4.32
CA PRO A 67 -16.11 6.18 5.47
C PRO A 67 -15.61 4.80 5.92
N ASP A 68 -15.73 4.52 7.22
CA ASP A 68 -15.30 3.26 7.85
C ASP A 68 -13.78 3.01 7.85
N ASP A 69 -12.97 4.08 7.91
CA ASP A 69 -11.51 4.05 7.98
C ASP A 69 -10.79 3.38 6.79
N ASN A 70 -11.51 3.10 5.69
CA ASN A 70 -10.91 2.61 4.46
C ASN A 70 -10.12 3.73 3.76
N VAL A 71 -9.12 3.35 2.98
CA VAL A 71 -8.23 4.30 2.28
C VAL A 71 -8.27 4.05 0.79
N THR A 72 -8.38 5.13 0.01
CA THR A 72 -8.21 5.09 -1.44
C THR A 72 -6.93 5.83 -1.83
N ILE A 73 -6.08 5.19 -2.63
CA ILE A 73 -4.90 5.80 -3.25
C ILE A 73 -5.27 6.04 -4.71
N PRO A 74 -5.41 7.31 -5.16
CA PRO A 74 -5.86 7.62 -6.51
C PRO A 74 -4.80 7.25 -7.55
N ALA A 75 -5.21 7.10 -8.81
CA ALA A 75 -4.30 6.78 -9.92
C ALA A 75 -3.23 7.86 -10.18
N THR A 76 -3.43 9.07 -9.67
CA THR A 76 -2.47 10.18 -9.73
C THR A 76 -1.41 10.13 -8.64
N ALA A 77 -1.54 9.21 -7.67
CA ALA A 77 -0.59 9.08 -6.58
C ALA A 77 0.68 8.35 -7.05
N LEU A 78 1.82 8.81 -6.56
CA LEU A 78 3.08 8.09 -6.63
C LEU A 78 3.12 7.04 -5.52
N VAL A 79 3.29 5.78 -5.94
CA VAL A 79 3.41 4.64 -5.02
C VAL A 79 4.79 4.02 -5.14
N SER A 80 5.38 3.67 -4.00
CA SER A 80 6.64 2.94 -3.94
C SER A 80 6.60 1.86 -2.85
N VAL A 81 7.34 0.78 -3.08
CA VAL A 81 7.55 -0.27 -2.09
C VAL A 81 8.92 -0.06 -1.48
N VAL A 82 9.00 -0.01 -0.15
CA VAL A 82 10.27 0.13 0.56
C VAL A 82 10.96 -1.24 0.58
N PRO A 83 12.24 -1.35 0.16
CA PRO A 83 12.95 -2.61 0.06
C PRO A 83 13.38 -3.13 1.45
N ILE A 84 12.41 -3.53 2.26
CA ILE A 84 12.62 -4.17 3.56
C ILE A 84 12.19 -5.63 3.41
N ALA A 85 13.03 -6.56 3.89
CA ALA A 85 12.71 -7.97 3.86
C ALA A 85 11.40 -8.26 4.62
N ALA A 86 10.52 -9.04 4.02
CA ALA A 86 9.23 -9.41 4.61
C ALA A 86 9.38 -10.07 6.00
N SER A 87 10.45 -10.85 6.20
CA SER A 87 10.78 -11.44 7.51
C SER A 87 11.10 -10.39 8.58
N ALA A 88 11.75 -9.30 8.20
CA ALA A 88 12.04 -8.19 9.12
C ALA A 88 10.76 -7.43 9.49
N ILE A 89 9.90 -7.15 8.51
CA ILE A 89 8.59 -6.52 8.76
C ILE A 89 7.72 -7.43 9.63
N LYS A 90 7.72 -8.74 9.36
CA LYS A 90 7.03 -9.71 10.20
C LYS A 90 7.52 -9.66 11.65
N GLY A 91 8.83 -9.62 11.87
CA GLY A 91 9.39 -9.47 13.22
C GLY A 91 8.95 -8.18 13.94
N VAL A 92 8.77 -7.08 13.20
CA VAL A 92 8.25 -5.81 13.74
C VAL A 92 6.76 -5.94 14.11
N LEU A 93 5.96 -6.58 13.26
CA LEU A 93 4.54 -6.85 13.53
C LEU A 93 4.37 -7.76 14.76
N ASP A 94 5.11 -8.87 14.81
CA ASP A 94 5.06 -9.84 15.91
C ASP A 94 5.51 -9.20 17.25
N ALA A 95 6.36 -8.17 17.20
CA ALA A 95 6.79 -7.38 18.38
C ALA A 95 5.82 -6.24 18.77
N GLY A 96 4.73 -6.03 18.03
CA GLY A 96 3.78 -4.94 18.27
C GLY A 96 4.30 -3.54 17.93
N LYS A 97 5.35 -3.43 17.11
CA LYS A 97 6.06 -2.16 16.80
C LYS A 97 5.71 -1.55 15.44
N ALA A 98 4.57 -1.93 14.88
CA ALA A 98 4.12 -1.47 13.57
C ALA A 98 3.95 0.05 13.49
N GLU A 99 3.46 0.69 14.56
CA GLU A 99 3.27 2.15 14.60
C GLU A 99 4.60 2.90 14.60
N GLU A 100 5.59 2.40 15.36
CA GLU A 100 6.91 3.03 15.46
C GLU A 100 7.61 3.08 14.08
N ILE A 101 7.53 2.00 13.31
CA ILE A 101 8.14 1.97 11.97
C ILE A 101 7.40 2.91 11.00
N LEU A 102 6.06 2.95 11.05
CA LEU A 102 5.26 3.84 10.20
C LEU A 102 5.53 5.31 10.49
N GLN A 103 5.64 5.68 11.76
CA GLN A 103 6.00 7.04 12.15
C GLN A 103 7.41 7.40 11.68
N SER A 104 8.38 6.50 11.86
CA SER A 104 9.76 6.74 11.40
C SER A 104 9.85 6.95 9.90
N LEU A 105 9.10 6.17 9.12
CA LEU A 105 9.09 6.28 7.66
C LEU A 105 8.35 7.52 7.16
N SER A 106 7.24 7.89 7.80
CA SER A 106 6.49 9.10 7.45
C SER A 106 7.28 10.38 7.78
N LEU A 107 8.17 10.34 8.77
CA LEU A 107 9.03 11.47 9.18
C LEU A 107 10.30 11.63 8.31
N LYS A 108 10.81 10.53 7.74
CA LYS A 108 12.04 10.55 6.91
C LYS A 108 11.81 11.00 5.46
N ALA A 109 10.56 11.25 5.08
CA ALA A 109 10.16 11.59 3.72
C ALA A 109 10.12 13.11 3.43
N CYS A 110 10.74 13.92 4.30
CA CYS A 110 10.87 15.37 4.16
C CYS A 110 12.30 15.77 3.82
#